data_AF-H0BTC4-F1
#
_entry.id   AF-H0BTC4-F1
#
_cell.length_a   1.000
_cell.length_b   1.000
_cell.length_c   1.000
_cell.angle_alpha   90.00
_cell.angle_beta   90.00
_cell.angle_gamma   90.00
#
_symmetry.space_group_name_H-M   'P 1'
#
loop_
_entity.id
_entity.type
_entity.pdbx_description
1 polymer ?
#
loop_
_entity_poly.entity_id
_entity_poly.type
_entity_poly.pdbx_seq_one_letter_code
_entity_poly.pdbx_strand_id
1 'polypeptide(L)'
;MASDITPSHHSAPHRLNAPAAAAANQAFPLPQKRTKTTAAQLAPSAGTEQRGPFIPVTDWNLRHPWPPIGGLRHLIFHAASNGFDKVIRRVGRRVLIDEAAFFAWVDGNGGAK
;
A
#
# COMPACT_ATOMS: atom_id res chain seq x y z
N MET A 1 34.12 58.54 -8.73
CA MET A 1 34.96 57.45 -9.26
C MET A 1 34.20 56.17 -8.96
N ALA A 2 33.39 55.69 -9.92
CA ALA A 2 33.75 54.57 -10.81
C ALA A 2 33.99 53.32 -9.96
N SER A 3 33.24 52.22 -10.01
CA SER A 3 32.47 51.58 -11.08
C SER A 3 31.73 50.38 -10.40
N ASP A 4 30.46 50.10 -10.69
CA ASP A 4 30.01 49.29 -11.83
C ASP A 4 30.22 47.76 -11.61
N ILE A 5 29.09 47.05 -11.51
CA ILE A 5 28.80 45.70 -12.05
C ILE A 5 29.64 44.53 -11.47
N THR A 6 29.06 43.51 -10.84
CA THR A 6 28.51 42.33 -11.55
C THR A 6 27.67 41.43 -10.62
N PRO A 7 26.38 41.20 -10.89
CA PRO A 7 25.65 40.01 -10.45
C PRO A 7 25.62 38.94 -11.56
N SER A 8 25.29 37.70 -11.20
CA SER A 8 24.92 36.57 -12.10
C SER A 8 26.02 35.86 -12.90
N HIS A 9 26.44 34.69 -12.40
CA HIS A 9 26.71 33.53 -13.25
C HIS A 9 25.50 32.58 -13.11
N HIS A 10 24.52 32.67 -14.02
CA HIS A 10 24.33 31.73 -15.14
C HIS A 10 24.24 30.26 -14.67
N SER A 11 23.06 29.81 -14.24
CA SER A 11 22.10 29.05 -15.07
C SER A 11 22.72 27.90 -15.86
N ALA A 12 22.55 26.68 -15.34
CA ALA A 12 22.71 25.44 -16.07
C ALA A 12 21.42 25.13 -16.84
N PRO A 13 21.49 24.95 -18.15
CA PRO A 13 20.66 23.93 -18.76
C PRO A 13 21.38 23.25 -19.94
N HIS A 14 21.75 21.99 -19.78
CA HIS A 14 21.84 21.12 -20.96
C HIS A 14 21.28 19.74 -20.67
N ARG A 15 19.96 19.66 -20.86
CA ARG A 15 19.18 18.44 -20.95
C ARG A 15 19.37 17.87 -22.35
N LEU A 16 20.27 16.89 -22.52
CA LEU A 16 20.25 16.01 -23.69
C LEU A 16 19.41 14.79 -23.35
N ASN A 17 18.08 14.93 -23.48
CA ASN A 17 17.19 13.78 -23.51
C ASN A 17 16.94 13.43 -24.97
N ALA A 18 17.56 12.34 -25.44
CA ALA A 18 17.34 11.78 -26.76
C ALA A 18 16.07 10.90 -26.76
N PRO A 19 15.06 11.18 -27.60
CA PRO A 19 13.96 10.24 -27.81
C PRO A 19 14.30 9.31 -28.98
N ALA A 20 14.79 8.11 -28.68
CA ALA A 20 14.84 7.03 -29.66
C ALA A 20 13.48 6.32 -29.67
N ALA A 21 12.65 6.75 -30.62
CA ALA A 21 11.47 6.03 -31.04
C ALA A 21 11.84 4.74 -31.78
N ALA A 22 10.85 3.83 -31.81
CA ALA A 22 10.57 2.85 -32.85
C ALA A 22 10.95 1.38 -32.60
N ALA A 23 9.97 0.54 -32.97
CA ALA A 23 9.98 -0.91 -33.19
C ALA A 23 9.92 -1.78 -31.90
N ALA A 24 9.02 -2.75 -31.73
CA ALA A 24 8.06 -3.36 -32.65
C ALA A 24 6.94 -4.04 -31.86
N ASN A 25 5.69 -3.70 -32.18
CA ASN A 25 4.54 -4.59 -32.03
C ASN A 25 4.73 -5.78 -32.97
N GLN A 26 4.81 -7.03 -32.47
CA GLN A 26 4.34 -8.33 -33.06
C GLN A 26 4.54 -9.39 -31.94
N ALA A 27 3.68 -10.32 -31.55
CA ALA A 27 2.48 -10.92 -32.13
C ALA A 27 1.66 -11.61 -31.01
N PHE A 28 0.33 -11.44 -31.02
CA PHE A 28 -0.64 -12.47 -30.61
C PHE A 28 -1.20 -13.08 -31.91
N PRO A 29 -1.79 -14.31 -32.00
CA PRO A 29 -2.34 -15.16 -30.93
C PRO A 29 -2.06 -16.67 -31.09
N LEU A 30 -2.34 -17.48 -30.05
CA LEU A 30 -2.66 -18.91 -30.23
C LEU A 30 -3.90 -19.27 -29.38
N PRO A 31 -4.97 -19.84 -29.99
CA PRO A 31 -6.14 -20.29 -29.26
C PRO A 31 -5.90 -21.70 -28.71
N GLN A 32 -5.66 -21.82 -27.41
CA GLN A 32 -5.64 -23.14 -26.76
C GLN A 32 -7.08 -23.58 -26.45
N LYS A 33 -7.68 -24.34 -27.37
CA LYS A 33 -8.83 -25.20 -27.06
C LYS A 33 -8.32 -26.51 -26.48
N ARG A 34 -8.59 -26.82 -25.20
CA ARG A 34 -8.53 -28.20 -24.71
C ARG A 34 -9.48 -28.46 -23.52
N THR A 35 -10.58 -29.14 -23.87
CA THR A 35 -11.34 -30.17 -23.14
C THR A 35 -11.41 -30.17 -21.60
N LYS A 36 -12.67 -30.18 -21.11
CA LYS A 36 -13.15 -30.64 -19.79
C LYS A 36 -12.43 -31.92 -19.30
N THR A 37 -12.06 -31.94 -18.02
CA THR A 37 -12.26 -33.09 -17.10
C THR A 37 -11.84 -32.70 -15.68
N THR A 38 -12.76 -32.92 -14.75
CA THR A 38 -12.64 -32.92 -13.30
C THR A 38 -11.29 -33.46 -12.79
N ALA A 39 -10.53 -32.61 -12.12
CA ALA A 39 -9.58 -33.02 -11.11
C ALA A 39 -9.98 -32.33 -9.81
N ALA A 40 -10.31 -33.14 -8.80
CA ALA A 40 -10.44 -32.71 -7.43
C ALA A 40 -9.22 -31.86 -7.06
N GLN A 41 -9.39 -30.54 -7.02
CA GLN A 41 -8.35 -29.65 -6.55
C GLN A 41 -8.40 -29.68 -5.04
N LEU A 42 -7.63 -30.65 -4.53
CA LEU A 42 -6.62 -30.47 -3.49
C LEU A 42 -7.01 -29.46 -2.41
N ALA A 43 -7.24 -30.01 -1.22
CA ALA A 43 -7.25 -29.31 0.05
C ALA A 43 -6.26 -28.12 0.04
N PRO A 44 -6.61 -26.96 0.62
CA PRO A 44 -5.60 -25.99 0.95
C PRO A 44 -4.72 -26.62 2.02
N SER A 45 -3.61 -27.21 1.56
CA SER A 45 -2.49 -27.61 2.36
C SER A 45 -2.18 -26.47 3.32
N ALA A 46 -2.26 -26.78 4.62
CA ALA A 46 -1.71 -26.06 5.75
C ALA A 46 -0.90 -24.83 5.34
N GLY A 47 -1.61 -23.74 5.03
CA GLY A 47 -0.98 -22.46 4.82
C GLY A 47 -0.47 -22.05 6.19
N THR A 48 0.85 -21.90 6.32
CA THR A 48 1.40 -21.00 7.32
C THR A 48 0.77 -19.65 7.03
N GLU A 49 -0.37 -19.40 7.66
CA GLU A 49 -1.11 -18.15 7.59
C GLU A 49 -0.08 -17.11 8.02
N GLN A 50 0.43 -16.36 7.04
CA GLN A 50 1.27 -15.20 7.26
C GLN A 50 0.35 -14.15 7.91
N ARG A 51 -0.05 -14.43 9.16
CA ARG A 51 -0.72 -13.48 10.04
C ARG A 51 0.29 -12.37 10.19
N GLY A 52 0.02 -11.25 9.51
CA GLY A 52 0.83 -10.05 9.66
C GLY A 52 1.07 -9.77 11.14
N PRO A 53 2.20 -9.14 11.50
CA PRO A 53 2.50 -8.89 12.89
C PRO A 53 1.34 -8.12 13.53
N PHE A 54 0.80 -8.66 14.62
CA PHE A 54 -0.16 -7.93 15.44
C PHE A 54 0.59 -6.82 16.17
N ILE A 55 0.34 -5.58 15.77
CA ILE A 55 1.03 -4.42 16.31
C ILE A 55 0.18 -3.83 17.44
N PRO A 56 0.70 -3.69 18.67
CA PRO A 56 0.00 -2.95 19.71
C PRO A 56 -0.32 -1.54 19.25
N VAL A 57 -1.52 -1.05 19.58
CA VAL A 57 -1.94 0.32 19.21
C VAL A 57 -0.90 1.36 19.59
N THR A 58 -0.26 1.23 20.76
CA THR A 58 0.78 2.15 21.25
C THR A 58 2.02 2.20 20.36
N ASP A 59 2.32 1.09 19.70
CA ASP A 59 3.56 0.88 18.96
C ASP A 59 3.34 1.10 17.45
N TRP A 60 2.10 1.36 17.03
CA TRP A 60 1.73 1.59 15.64
C TRP A 60 2.57 2.70 14.98
N ASN A 61 2.71 3.83 15.68
CA ASN A 61 3.47 4.98 15.18
C ASN A 61 4.97 4.72 14.99
N LEU A 62 5.52 3.63 15.54
CA LEU A 62 6.92 3.23 15.31
C LEU A 62 7.11 2.62 13.92
N ARG A 63 6.04 2.05 13.36
CA ARG A 63 6.05 1.35 12.06
C ARG A 63 5.41 2.18 10.97
N HIS A 64 4.30 2.84 11.30
CA HIS A 64 3.50 3.62 10.36
C HIS A 64 3.26 5.03 10.92
N PRO A 65 3.75 6.09 10.24
CA PRO A 65 3.54 7.46 10.72
C PRO A 65 2.07 7.90 10.68
N TRP A 66 1.24 7.20 9.90
CA TRP A 66 -0.20 7.45 9.78
C TRP A 66 -0.99 6.14 9.93
N PRO A 67 -2.18 6.16 10.56
CA PRO A 67 -2.79 7.27 11.30
C PRO A 67 -2.11 7.50 12.67
N PRO A 68 -2.15 8.73 13.22
CA PRO A 68 -1.62 9.01 14.55
C PRO A 68 -2.39 8.24 15.63
N ILE A 69 -1.73 7.90 16.75
CA ILE A 69 -2.33 7.15 17.88
C ILE A 69 -3.71 7.69 18.30
N GLY A 70 -3.89 9.01 18.36
CA GLY A 70 -5.18 9.62 18.71
C GLY A 70 -6.28 9.31 17.69
N GLY A 71 -5.95 9.39 16.39
CA GLY A 71 -6.87 9.00 15.32
C GLY A 71 -7.18 7.50 15.35
N LEU A 72 -6.17 6.68 15.63
CA LEU A 72 -6.34 5.24 15.75
C LEU A 72 -7.25 4.86 16.92
N ARG A 73 -7.10 5.53 18.08
CA ARG A 73 -8.00 5.38 19.23
C ARG A 73 -9.44 5.78 18.88
N HIS A 74 -9.63 6.84 18.11
CA HIS A 74 -10.95 7.25 17.63
C HIS A 74 -11.58 6.18 16.71
N LEU A 75 -10.79 5.63 15.78
CA LEU A 75 -11.23 4.52 14.92
C LEU A 75 -11.64 3.28 15.73
N ILE A 76 -10.86 2.94 16.76
CA ILE A 76 -11.13 1.81 17.67
C ILE A 76 -12.38 2.08 18.51
N PHE A 77 -12.59 3.31 18.97
CA PHE A 77 -13.77 3.68 19.74
C PHE A 77 -15.05 3.53 18.90
N HIS A 78 -14.99 3.91 17.62
CA HIS A 78 -16.09 3.75 16.66
C HIS A 78 -16.06 2.44 15.89
N ALA A 79 -15.29 1.43 16.35
CA ALA A 79 -15.05 0.18 15.62
C ALA A 79 -16.32 -0.58 15.21
N ALA A 80 -17.35 -0.50 16.05
CA ALA A 80 -18.64 -1.14 15.79
C ALA A 80 -19.42 -0.47 14.64
N SER A 81 -19.26 0.84 14.46
CA SER A 81 -20.01 1.63 13.46
C SER A 81 -19.27 1.76 12.12
N ASN A 82 -17.93 1.84 12.15
CA ASN A 82 -17.11 1.99 10.94
C ASN A 82 -16.58 0.64 10.39
N GLY A 83 -16.88 -0.48 11.08
CA GLY A 83 -16.42 -1.82 10.71
C GLY A 83 -14.93 -2.07 10.97
N PHE A 84 -14.28 -1.26 11.82
CA PHE A 84 -12.88 -1.44 12.23
C PHE A 84 -12.68 -2.60 13.22
N ASP A 85 -13.77 -3.18 13.74
CA ASP A 85 -13.71 -4.31 14.67
C ASP A 85 -12.97 -5.53 14.07
N LYS A 86 -13.10 -5.75 12.76
CA LYS A 86 -12.40 -6.83 12.03
C LYS A 86 -10.88 -6.65 11.95
N VAL A 87 -10.39 -5.42 12.16
CA VAL A 87 -8.96 -5.06 12.09
C VAL A 87 -8.28 -5.21 13.45
N ILE A 88 -9.05 -5.14 14.53
CA ILE A 88 -8.52 -5.10 15.89
C ILE A 88 -8.69 -6.44 16.60
N ARG A 89 -7.71 -6.80 17.41
CA ARG A 89 -7.78 -7.93 18.33
C ARG A 89 -7.63 -7.43 19.75
N ARG A 90 -8.67 -7.60 20.57
CA ARG A 90 -8.64 -7.26 21.99
C ARG A 90 -8.09 -8.46 22.78
N VAL A 91 -6.98 -8.26 23.47
CA VAL A 91 -6.33 -9.28 24.32
C VAL A 91 -6.14 -8.70 25.71
N GLY A 92 -7.05 -9.07 26.63
CA GLY A 92 -7.10 -8.50 27.98
C GLY A 92 -7.28 -6.99 27.95
N ARG A 93 -6.30 -6.25 28.50
CA ARG A 93 -6.29 -4.77 28.55
C ARG A 93 -5.65 -4.11 27.33
N ARG A 94 -5.14 -4.90 26.37
CA ARG A 94 -4.43 -4.41 25.20
C ARG A 94 -5.27 -4.57 23.94
N VAL A 95 -5.10 -3.63 23.03
CA VAL A 95 -5.66 -3.70 21.67
C VAL A 95 -4.49 -3.86 20.72
N LEU A 96 -4.56 -4.91 19.90
CA LEU A 96 -3.63 -5.19 18.83
C LEU A 96 -4.31 -4.90 17.51
N ILE A 97 -3.52 -4.48 16.52
CA ILE A 97 -3.97 -4.19 15.17
C ILE A 97 -3.33 -5.20 14.25
N ASP A 98 -4.15 -5.83 13.42
CA ASP A 98 -3.67 -6.60 12.29
C ASP A 98 -3.30 -5.63 11.15
N GLU A 99 -2.01 -5.56 10.85
CA GLU A 99 -1.46 -4.67 9.83
C GLU A 99 -2.09 -4.93 8.44
N ALA A 100 -2.25 -6.19 8.05
CA ALA A 100 -2.80 -6.54 6.75
C ALA A 100 -4.30 -6.20 6.66
N ALA A 101 -5.05 -6.53 7.72
CA ALA A 101 -6.47 -6.19 7.78
C ALA A 101 -6.69 -4.67 7.82
N PHE A 102 -5.78 -3.91 8.44
CA PHE A 102 -5.83 -2.46 8.47
C PHE A 102 -5.74 -1.89 7.05
N PHE A 103 -4.74 -2.31 6.26
CA PHE A 103 -4.60 -1.82 4.89
C PHE A 103 -5.78 -2.24 4.00
N ALA A 104 -6.27 -3.47 4.13
CA ALA A 104 -7.47 -3.92 3.42
C ALA A 104 -8.71 -3.09 3.79
N TRP A 105 -8.85 -2.70 5.06
CA TRP A 105 -9.92 -1.81 5.50
C TRP A 105 -9.74 -0.39 4.96
N VAL A 106 -8.51 0.16 4.96
CA VAL A 106 -8.22 1.49 4.39
C VAL A 106 -8.49 1.52 2.89
N ASP A 107 -8.18 0.47 2.14
CA ASP A 107 -8.49 0.40 0.70
C ASP A 107 -10.01 0.45 0.47
N GLY A 108 -10.78 -0.31 1.25
CA GLY A 108 -12.24 -0.36 1.14
C GLY A 108 -12.98 0.88 1.68
N ASN A 109 -12.44 1.57 2.69
CA ASN A 109 -13.10 2.70 3.36
C ASN A 109 -12.45 4.07 3.08
N GLY A 110 -11.19 4.11 2.62
CA GLY A 110 -10.36 5.30 2.50
C GLY A 110 -10.25 5.87 1.08
N GLY A 111 -10.84 5.22 0.08
CA GLY A 111 -10.81 5.64 -1.33
C GLY A 111 -12.05 6.37 -1.85
N ALA A 112 -13.00 6.74 -0.99
CA ALA A 112 -14.19 7.48 -1.41
C ALA A 112 -14.01 9.00 -1.23
N LYS A 113 -13.18 9.61 -2.08
CA LYS A 113 -13.42 10.97 -2.56
C LYS A 113 -12.72 11.25 -3.89
#